data_AF-H8I5M1-F1
#
_entry.id   AF-H8I5M1-F1
#
_cell.length_a   1.000
_cell.length_b   1.000
_cell.length_c   1.000
_cell.angle_alpha   90.00
_cell.angle_beta   90.00
_cell.angle_gamma   90.00
#
_symmetry.space_group_name_H-M   'P 1'
#
loop_
_entity.id
_entity.type
_entity.pdbx_description
1 polymer ?
#
loop_
_entity_poly.entity_id
_entity_poly.type
_entity_poly.pdbx_seq_one_letter_code
_entity_poly.pdbx_strand_id
1 'polypeptide(L)'
;MTTIQPVRLTCPLCGNIFESPVVMSTNSFGKLHSDLYKEAAGGAQPICYFVHTCPSCGYTGYEGDFEKQEFSFVFRQNVEQNITPEVKGRKVEASGKFYLAALCAEWRGAPAHVLARIYHMGAWCCRLSGQKEKERFYLGKAAEYFERALASSDAPEENIPIFTYLLGDLYRRLGEAEKAKEWYSKVEQAIKEHGGDPRIGELARRQLKEPSDFLS
;
A
#
# COMPACT_ATOMS: atom_id res chain seq x y z
N MET A 1 0.55 -10.87 19.81
CA MET A 1 0.33 -11.70 18.62
C MET A 1 -0.84 -11.10 17.86
N THR A 2 -0.83 -11.15 16.53
CA THR A 2 -1.97 -10.69 15.73
C THR A 2 -3.18 -11.60 15.93
N THR A 3 -4.34 -11.01 16.19
CA THR A 3 -5.63 -11.71 16.33
C THR A 3 -6.49 -11.38 15.13
N ILE A 4 -7.08 -12.42 14.52
CA ILE A 4 -7.90 -12.30 13.31
C ILE A 4 -9.23 -13.01 13.57
N GLN A 5 -10.33 -12.38 13.16
CA GLN A 5 -11.67 -12.99 13.24
C GLN A 5 -12.39 -12.88 11.90
N PRO A 6 -13.21 -13.89 11.53
CA PRO A 6 -14.11 -13.75 10.40
C PRO A 6 -15.22 -12.75 10.72
N VAL A 7 -15.46 -11.81 9.83
CA VAL A 7 -16.62 -10.90 9.87
C VAL A 7 -17.44 -11.06 8.60
N ARG A 8 -18.75 -10.79 8.69
CA ARG A 8 -19.63 -10.76 7.50
C ARG A 8 -19.62 -9.36 6.90
N LEU A 9 -19.18 -9.25 5.65
CA LEU A 9 -19.22 -8.03 4.86
C LEU A 9 -20.33 -8.12 3.82
N THR A 10 -20.99 -6.99 3.56
CA THR A 10 -21.93 -6.85 2.44
C THR A 10 -21.25 -6.03 1.36
N CYS A 11 -21.09 -6.59 0.17
CA CYS A 11 -20.48 -5.85 -0.94
C CYS A 11 -21.39 -4.67 -1.35
N PRO A 12 -20.90 -3.42 -1.28
CA PRO A 12 -21.73 -2.27 -1.62
C PRO A 12 -22.01 -2.17 -3.12
N LEU A 13 -21.24 -2.86 -3.96
CA LEU A 13 -21.41 -2.85 -5.42
C LEU A 13 -22.52 -3.79 -5.91
N CYS A 14 -22.51 -5.04 -5.44
CA CYS A 14 -23.41 -6.10 -5.92
C CYS A 14 -24.33 -6.71 -4.85
N GLY A 15 -24.23 -6.27 -3.59
CA GLY A 15 -25.06 -6.76 -2.48
C GLY A 15 -24.69 -8.14 -1.93
N ASN A 16 -23.70 -8.82 -2.50
CA ASN A 16 -23.28 -10.14 -2.03
C ASN A 16 -22.75 -10.08 -0.59
N ILE A 17 -23.27 -10.94 0.29
CA ILE A 17 -22.80 -11.10 1.66
C ILE A 17 -21.75 -12.22 1.69
N PHE A 18 -20.59 -11.96 2.28
CA PHE A 18 -19.49 -12.93 2.36
C PHE A 18 -18.70 -12.78 3.66
N GLU A 19 -17.99 -13.84 4.05
CA GLU A 19 -17.09 -13.79 5.20
C GLU A 19 -15.69 -13.35 4.78
N SER A 20 -15.07 -12.49 5.57
CA SER A 20 -13.68 -12.05 5.39
C SER A 20 -12.95 -12.01 6.72
N PRO A 21 -11.68 -12.44 6.79
CA PRO A 21 -10.86 -12.26 7.98
C PRO A 21 -10.51 -10.78 8.17
N VAL A 22 -10.76 -10.24 9.36
CA VAL A 22 -10.39 -8.89 9.79
C VAL A 22 -9.41 -8.95 10.97
N VAL A 23 -8.45 -8.03 10.98
CA VAL A 23 -7.48 -7.88 12.07
C VAL A 23 -8.16 -7.19 13.25
N MET A 24 -8.29 -7.88 14.38
CA MET A 24 -8.91 -7.32 15.60
C MET A 24 -7.88 -6.57 16.45
N SER A 25 -6.67 -7.11 16.51
CA SER A 25 -5.56 -6.53 17.27
C SER A 25 -4.25 -7.02 16.71
N THR A 26 -3.20 -6.20 16.76
CA THR A 26 -1.84 -6.61 16.41
C THR A 26 -0.83 -5.95 17.36
N ASN A 27 0.43 -6.36 17.25
CA ASN A 27 1.54 -5.72 17.97
C ASN A 27 2.53 -5.12 16.96
N SER A 28 3.45 -4.31 17.47
CA SER A 28 4.49 -3.66 16.66
C SER A 28 5.88 -3.96 17.21
N PHE A 29 6.09 -5.17 17.72
CA PHE A 29 7.35 -5.58 18.34
C PHE A 29 8.30 -6.31 17.38
N GLY A 30 7.92 -6.50 16.11
CA GLY A 30 8.74 -7.15 15.10
C GLY A 30 9.80 -6.24 14.49
N LYS A 31 10.42 -6.68 13.39
CA LYS A 31 11.43 -5.90 12.67
C LYS A 31 10.82 -4.65 12.03
N LEU A 32 11.54 -3.53 12.10
CA LEU A 32 11.23 -2.32 11.34
C LEU A 32 12.06 -2.33 10.06
N HIS A 33 11.39 -2.34 8.93
CA HIS A 33 12.03 -2.24 7.62
C HIS A 33 12.30 -0.77 7.28
N SER A 34 13.29 -0.53 6.43
CA SER A 34 13.64 0.83 5.98
C SER A 34 12.56 1.51 5.15
N ASP A 35 11.65 0.77 4.53
CA ASP A 35 10.46 1.32 3.88
C ASP A 35 9.28 1.51 4.85
N LEU A 36 9.58 1.60 6.15
CA LEU A 36 8.65 1.86 7.24
C LEU A 36 7.60 0.77 7.49
N TYR A 37 7.76 -0.41 6.87
CA TYR A 37 6.99 -1.58 7.26
C TYR A 37 7.42 -2.09 8.64
N LYS A 38 6.47 -2.17 9.58
CA LYS A 38 6.71 -2.75 10.90
C LYS A 38 6.03 -4.11 11.01
N GLU A 39 6.82 -5.16 11.18
CA GLU A 39 6.30 -6.51 11.39
C GLU A 39 5.61 -6.65 12.75
N ALA A 40 4.60 -7.51 12.78
CA ALA A 40 4.08 -8.06 14.02
C ALA A 40 5.02 -9.18 14.52
N ALA A 41 5.30 -9.18 15.83
CA ALA A 41 6.01 -10.24 16.51
C ALA A 41 5.07 -11.41 16.84
N GLY A 42 5.37 -12.57 16.26
CA GLY A 42 4.62 -13.81 16.48
C GLY A 42 3.26 -13.81 15.79
N GLY A 43 2.98 -14.88 15.04
CA GLY A 43 1.71 -15.09 14.34
C GLY A 43 1.64 -14.43 12.96
N ALA A 44 0.41 -14.24 12.48
CA ALA A 44 0.13 -13.72 11.14
C ALA A 44 0.47 -12.21 11.03
N GLN A 45 0.96 -11.81 9.86
CA GLN A 45 1.22 -10.40 9.57
C GLN A 45 -0.08 -9.69 9.18
N PRO A 46 -0.45 -8.59 9.86
CA PRO A 46 -1.78 -7.96 9.71
C PRO A 46 -2.01 -7.40 8.30
N ILE A 47 -0.95 -6.96 7.63
CA ILE A 47 -1.02 -6.32 6.30
C ILE A 47 -1.75 -7.18 5.26
N CYS A 48 -1.59 -8.50 5.31
CA CYS A 48 -2.22 -9.44 4.37
C CYS A 48 -3.75 -9.55 4.52
N TYR A 49 -4.33 -8.88 5.51
CA TYR A 49 -5.74 -8.97 5.89
C TYR A 49 -6.46 -7.60 5.88
N PHE A 50 -5.78 -6.51 5.54
CA PHE A 50 -6.39 -5.17 5.51
C PHE A 50 -7.34 -4.93 4.33
N VAL A 51 -7.23 -5.75 3.27
CA VAL A 51 -7.99 -5.58 2.04
C VAL A 51 -8.92 -6.78 1.84
N HIS A 52 -10.18 -6.49 1.53
CA HIS A 52 -11.25 -7.46 1.34
C HIS A 52 -11.75 -7.42 -0.10
N THR A 53 -11.98 -8.60 -0.67
CA THR A 53 -12.46 -8.76 -2.05
C THR A 53 -13.79 -9.49 -2.02
N CYS A 54 -14.82 -8.91 -2.64
CA CYS A 54 -16.09 -9.59 -2.86
C CYS A 54 -15.88 -10.80 -3.79
N PRO A 55 -16.22 -12.03 -3.39
CA PRO A 55 -16.02 -13.21 -4.23
C PRO A 55 -16.98 -13.27 -5.43
N SER A 56 -18.03 -12.44 -5.44
CA SER A 56 -19.06 -12.44 -6.51
C SER A 56 -18.70 -11.52 -7.68
N CYS A 57 -18.35 -10.25 -7.40
CA CYS A 57 -18.01 -9.25 -8.42
C CYS A 57 -16.55 -8.78 -8.40
N GLY A 58 -15.81 -9.11 -7.34
CA GLY A 58 -14.41 -8.71 -7.21
C GLY A 58 -14.15 -7.27 -6.76
N TYR A 59 -15.20 -6.48 -6.43
CA TYR A 59 -15.02 -5.21 -5.72
C TYR A 59 -14.08 -5.41 -4.52
N THR A 60 -13.05 -4.57 -4.45
CA THR A 60 -11.97 -4.73 -3.48
C THR A 60 -11.63 -3.39 -2.83
N GLY A 61 -11.50 -3.39 -1.50
CA GLY A 61 -11.21 -2.19 -0.71
C GLY A 61 -10.86 -2.52 0.74
N TYR A 62 -10.65 -1.50 1.57
CA TYR A 62 -10.48 -1.63 3.02
C TYR A 62 -11.82 -1.90 3.71
N GLU A 63 -11.81 -2.23 5.00
CA GLU A 63 -13.04 -2.49 5.76
C GLU A 63 -14.09 -1.37 5.62
N GLY A 64 -13.68 -0.11 5.77
CA GLY A 64 -14.57 1.06 5.60
C GLY A 64 -15.10 1.26 4.18
N ASP A 65 -14.44 0.70 3.16
CA ASP A 65 -14.94 0.73 1.78
C ASP A 65 -16.14 -0.22 1.58
N PHE A 66 -16.50 -1.06 2.56
CA PHE A 66 -17.70 -1.92 2.50
C PHE A 66 -18.95 -1.27 3.13
N GLU A 67 -18.87 0.00 3.52
CA GLU A 67 -20.04 0.80 3.88
C GLU A 67 -20.91 1.12 2.65
N LYS A 68 -22.19 1.41 2.90
CA LYS A 68 -23.16 1.74 1.84
C LYS A 68 -22.72 2.99 1.11
N GLN A 69 -22.55 2.87 -0.20
CA GLN A 69 -22.13 3.97 -1.07
C GLN A 69 -22.66 3.77 -2.49
N GLU A 70 -22.65 4.85 -3.26
CA GLU A 70 -23.06 4.84 -4.66
C GLU A 70 -21.85 4.67 -5.58
N PHE A 71 -22.08 4.01 -6.71
CA PHE A 71 -21.06 3.76 -7.73
C PHE A 71 -21.55 4.23 -9.09
N SER A 72 -20.68 4.94 -9.81
CA SER A 72 -20.95 5.36 -11.18
C SER A 72 -21.15 4.15 -12.10
N PHE A 73 -21.91 4.36 -13.18
CA PHE A 73 -22.10 3.34 -14.21
C PHE A 73 -20.77 2.85 -14.79
N VAL A 74 -19.85 3.78 -15.07
CA VAL A 74 -18.51 3.47 -15.60
C VAL A 74 -17.72 2.60 -14.63
N PHE A 75 -17.77 2.88 -13.33
CA PHE A 75 -17.10 2.05 -12.33
C PHE A 75 -17.66 0.62 -12.31
N ARG A 76 -19.00 0.48 -12.28
CA ARG A 76 -19.68 -0.83 -12.32
C ARG A 76 -19.24 -1.64 -13.54
N GLN A 77 -19.23 -1.00 -14.72
CA GLN A 77 -18.80 -1.64 -15.96
C GLN A 77 -17.33 -2.05 -15.93
N ASN A 78 -16.44 -1.21 -15.40
CA ASN A 78 -15.02 -1.56 -15.29
C ASN A 78 -14.79 -2.79 -14.40
N VAL A 79 -15.47 -2.87 -13.24
CA VAL A 79 -15.39 -4.04 -12.35
C VAL A 79 -15.95 -5.30 -13.02
N GLU A 80 -17.09 -5.18 -13.70
CA GLU A 80 -17.71 -6.30 -14.41
C GLU A 80 -16.82 -6.85 -15.53
N GLN A 81 -16.20 -5.97 -16.32
CA GLN A 81 -15.42 -6.38 -17.49
C GLN A 81 -14.00 -6.83 -17.15
N ASN A 82 -13.34 -6.16 -16.19
CA ASN A 82 -11.91 -6.34 -15.96
C ASN A 82 -11.58 -7.14 -14.70
N ILE A 83 -12.46 -7.15 -13.68
CA ILE A 83 -12.18 -7.80 -12.39
C ILE A 83 -13.01 -9.07 -12.20
N THR A 84 -14.31 -9.02 -12.49
CA THR A 84 -15.23 -10.13 -12.23
C THR A 84 -14.79 -11.46 -12.89
N PRO A 85 -14.30 -11.48 -14.15
CA PRO A 85 -13.82 -12.72 -14.77
C PRO A 85 -12.61 -13.32 -14.06
N GLU A 86 -11.69 -12.48 -13.57
CA GLU A 86 -10.50 -12.92 -12.85
C GLU A 86 -10.88 -13.56 -11.51
N VAL A 87 -11.75 -12.90 -10.74
CA VAL A 87 -12.18 -13.39 -9.41
C VAL A 87 -13.00 -14.67 -9.50
N LYS A 88 -13.80 -14.84 -10.57
CA LYS A 88 -14.53 -16.09 -10.82
C LYS A 88 -13.64 -17.20 -11.37
N GLY A 89 -12.61 -16.86 -12.14
CA GLY A 89 -11.71 -17.82 -12.78
C GLY A 89 -10.65 -18.41 -11.85
N ARG A 90 -10.26 -17.70 -10.77
CA ARG A 90 -9.24 -18.16 -9.83
C ARG A 90 -9.40 -17.54 -8.44
N LYS A 91 -8.79 -18.19 -7.45
CA LYS A 91 -8.61 -17.60 -6.12
C LYS A 91 -7.59 -16.45 -6.20
N VAL A 92 -8.01 -15.26 -5.79
CA VAL A 92 -7.12 -14.08 -5.67
C VAL A 92 -6.20 -14.25 -4.47
N GLU A 93 -4.90 -14.17 -4.70
CA GLU A 93 -3.88 -14.18 -3.64
C GLU A 93 -3.91 -12.90 -2.81
N ALA A 94 -3.35 -12.93 -1.59
CA ALA A 94 -3.35 -11.77 -0.69
C ALA A 94 -2.73 -10.52 -1.34
N SER A 95 -1.61 -10.65 -2.05
CA SER A 95 -1.01 -9.54 -2.79
C SER A 95 -1.90 -9.08 -3.94
N GLY A 96 -2.52 -10.00 -4.69
CA GLY A 96 -3.45 -9.68 -5.78
C GLY A 96 -4.63 -8.79 -5.35
N LYS A 97 -5.06 -8.90 -4.09
CA LYS A 97 -6.09 -8.00 -3.54
C LYS A 97 -5.64 -6.53 -3.54
N PHE A 98 -4.37 -6.23 -3.29
CA PHE A 98 -3.86 -4.86 -3.33
C PHE A 98 -3.90 -4.28 -4.75
N TYR A 99 -3.62 -5.10 -5.78
CA TYR A 99 -3.81 -4.68 -7.17
C TYR A 99 -5.27 -4.35 -7.47
N LEU A 100 -6.20 -5.24 -7.08
CA LEU A 100 -7.63 -4.99 -7.28
C LEU A 100 -8.13 -3.77 -6.49
N ALA A 101 -7.63 -3.55 -5.27
CA ALA A 101 -7.91 -2.35 -4.48
C ALA A 101 -7.42 -1.09 -5.18
N ALA A 102 -6.20 -1.11 -5.74
CA ALA A 102 -5.65 0.03 -6.47
C ALA A 102 -6.47 0.36 -7.72
N LEU A 103 -6.90 -0.65 -8.50
CA LEU A 103 -7.80 -0.44 -9.64
C LEU A 103 -9.16 0.15 -9.20
N CYS A 104 -9.74 -0.39 -8.13
CA CYS A 104 -11.01 0.13 -7.61
C CYS A 104 -10.86 1.59 -7.13
N ALA A 105 -9.77 1.92 -6.44
CA ALA A 105 -9.48 3.27 -5.98
C ALA A 105 -9.21 4.22 -7.16
N GLU A 106 -8.44 3.79 -8.16
CA GLU A 106 -8.10 4.58 -9.34
C GLU A 106 -9.35 4.93 -10.17
N TRP A 107 -10.22 3.96 -10.45
CA TRP A 107 -11.47 4.21 -11.17
C TRP A 107 -12.48 5.05 -10.39
N ARG A 108 -12.29 5.20 -9.07
CA ARG A 108 -13.05 6.12 -8.21
C ARG A 108 -12.38 7.50 -8.08
N GLY A 109 -11.25 7.73 -8.76
CA GLY A 109 -10.56 9.01 -8.76
C GLY A 109 -9.73 9.26 -7.49
N ALA A 110 -9.24 8.21 -6.84
CA ALA A 110 -8.38 8.37 -5.67
C ALA A 110 -7.10 9.17 -6.00
N PRO A 111 -6.63 10.05 -5.09
CA PRO A 111 -5.43 10.83 -5.32
C PRO A 111 -4.18 9.93 -5.37
N ALA A 112 -3.14 10.41 -6.05
CA ALA A 112 -1.94 9.63 -6.33
C ALA A 112 -1.28 9.05 -5.05
N HIS A 113 -1.26 9.81 -3.94
CA HIS A 113 -0.66 9.33 -2.69
C HIS A 113 -1.41 8.13 -2.08
N VAL A 114 -2.73 8.03 -2.28
CA VAL A 114 -3.53 6.87 -1.85
C VAL A 114 -3.13 5.66 -2.66
N LEU A 115 -3.06 5.79 -3.98
CA LEU A 115 -2.64 4.71 -4.88
C LEU A 115 -1.20 4.24 -4.57
N ALA A 116 -0.28 5.18 -4.36
CA ALA A 116 1.09 4.89 -3.95
C ALA A 116 1.15 4.01 -2.70
N ARG A 117 0.36 4.36 -1.69
CA ARG A 117 0.28 3.63 -0.43
C ARG A 117 -0.31 2.23 -0.59
N ILE A 118 -1.36 2.07 -1.41
CA ILE A 118 -1.94 0.75 -1.70
C ILE A 118 -0.89 -0.15 -2.37
N TYR A 119 -0.19 0.35 -3.39
CA TYR A 119 0.86 -0.43 -4.05
C TYR A 119 2.04 -0.76 -3.12
N HIS A 120 2.43 0.19 -2.27
CA HIS A 120 3.51 -0.01 -1.29
C HIS A 120 3.18 -1.13 -0.28
N MET A 121 1.94 -1.14 0.23
CA MET A 121 1.46 -2.23 1.08
C MET A 121 1.37 -3.57 0.34
N GLY A 122 1.01 -3.54 -0.95
CA GLY A 122 1.09 -4.71 -1.83
C GLY A 122 2.52 -5.27 -1.93
N ALA A 123 3.54 -4.40 -2.01
CA ALA A 123 4.94 -4.81 -2.00
C ALA A 123 5.32 -5.53 -0.70
N TRP A 124 4.90 -5.01 0.46
CA TRP A 124 5.10 -5.68 1.75
C TRP A 124 4.47 -7.06 1.78
N CYS A 125 3.23 -7.19 1.29
CA CYS A 125 2.54 -8.47 1.20
C CYS A 125 3.29 -9.48 0.29
N CYS A 126 3.83 -9.01 -0.83
CA CYS A 126 4.67 -9.83 -1.72
C CYS A 126 5.97 -10.28 -1.05
N ARG A 127 6.64 -9.37 -0.34
CA ARG A 127 7.88 -9.66 0.42
C ARG A 127 7.67 -10.79 1.41
N LEU A 128 6.60 -10.71 2.20
CA LEU A 128 6.22 -11.72 3.19
C LEU A 128 5.91 -13.10 2.56
N SER A 129 5.47 -13.10 1.30
CA SER A 129 5.16 -14.32 0.55
C SER A 129 6.33 -14.82 -0.30
N GLY A 130 7.50 -14.18 -0.26
CA GLY A 130 8.66 -14.53 -1.08
C GLY A 130 8.51 -14.25 -2.58
N GLN A 131 7.51 -13.46 -2.98
CA GLN A 131 7.16 -13.21 -4.38
C GLN A 131 7.96 -12.04 -4.97
N LYS A 132 9.26 -12.23 -5.17
CA LYS A 132 10.23 -11.16 -5.51
C LYS A 132 9.86 -10.36 -6.77
N GLU A 133 9.48 -11.02 -7.86
CA GLU A 133 9.12 -10.31 -9.11
C GLU A 133 7.87 -9.44 -8.95
N LYS A 134 6.86 -9.96 -8.21
CA LYS A 134 5.67 -9.16 -7.89
C LYS A 134 6.02 -8.01 -6.96
N GLU A 135 6.88 -8.22 -5.96
CA GLU A 135 7.35 -7.12 -5.10
C GLU A 135 7.97 -6.00 -5.95
N ARG A 136 8.87 -6.31 -6.89
CA ARG A 136 9.46 -5.31 -7.80
C ARG A 136 8.39 -4.54 -8.59
N PHE A 137 7.37 -5.22 -9.11
CA PHE A 137 6.24 -4.57 -9.78
C PHE A 137 5.51 -3.58 -8.85
N TYR A 138 5.16 -4.01 -7.64
CA TYR A 138 4.46 -3.17 -6.66
C TYR A 138 5.30 -1.97 -6.20
N LEU A 139 6.61 -2.17 -5.96
CA LEU A 139 7.53 -1.09 -5.60
C LEU A 139 7.64 -0.06 -6.73
N GLY A 140 7.73 -0.51 -7.98
CA GLY A 140 7.76 0.38 -9.15
C GLY A 140 6.49 1.22 -9.27
N LYS A 141 5.32 0.60 -9.09
CA LYS A 141 4.04 1.33 -9.08
C LYS A 141 3.90 2.30 -7.91
N ALA A 142 4.33 1.90 -6.72
CA ALA A 142 4.36 2.78 -5.56
C ALA A 142 5.23 4.02 -5.82
N ALA A 143 6.43 3.83 -6.39
CA ALA A 143 7.33 4.93 -6.73
C ALA A 143 6.71 5.88 -7.76
N GLU A 144 6.16 5.35 -8.87
CA GLU A 144 5.46 6.15 -9.91
C GLU A 144 4.37 7.05 -9.28
N TYR A 145 3.57 6.48 -8.38
CA TYR A 145 2.48 7.22 -7.75
C TYR A 145 2.94 8.19 -6.66
N PHE A 146 4.00 7.90 -5.92
CA PHE A 146 4.60 8.87 -4.99
C PHE A 146 5.23 10.05 -5.74
N GLU A 147 5.91 9.82 -6.86
CA GLU A 147 6.42 10.92 -7.71
C GLU A 147 5.28 11.80 -8.22
N ARG A 148 4.19 11.19 -8.72
CA ARG A 148 2.98 11.92 -9.14
C ARG A 148 2.36 12.71 -7.99
N ALA A 149 2.35 12.16 -6.78
CA ALA A 149 1.82 12.85 -5.61
C ALA A 149 2.67 14.07 -5.22
N LEU A 150 3.99 13.96 -5.28
CA LEU A 150 4.90 15.08 -5.01
C LEU A 150 4.89 16.15 -6.10
N ALA A 151 4.54 15.78 -7.33
CA ALA A 151 4.37 16.71 -8.44
C ALA A 151 2.98 17.39 -8.47
N SER A 152 2.02 16.94 -7.64
CA SER A 152 0.68 17.51 -7.55
C SER A 152 0.49 18.32 -6.26
N SER A 153 -0.56 19.14 -6.22
CA SER A 153 -0.98 19.89 -5.02
C SER A 153 -1.89 19.08 -4.09
N ASP A 154 -2.16 17.82 -4.40
CA ASP A 154 -3.16 16.99 -3.68
C ASP A 154 -2.53 16.14 -2.57
N ALA A 155 -1.20 16.12 -2.47
CA ALA A 155 -0.52 15.48 -1.35
C ALA A 155 -0.65 16.36 -0.09
N PRO A 156 -1.04 15.79 1.06
CA PRO A 156 -1.00 16.53 2.32
C PRO A 156 0.44 16.99 2.59
N GLU A 157 0.64 18.28 2.84
CA GLU A 157 1.97 18.89 2.94
C GLU A 157 2.82 18.21 4.02
N GLU A 158 2.21 17.87 5.16
CA GLU A 158 2.86 17.18 6.26
C GLU A 158 3.43 15.80 5.89
N ASN A 159 2.93 15.21 4.78
CA ASN A 159 3.39 13.91 4.27
C ASN A 159 4.42 14.03 3.14
N ILE A 160 4.72 15.22 2.62
CA ILE A 160 5.75 15.41 1.59
C ILE A 160 7.11 14.86 2.04
N PRO A 161 7.60 15.10 3.28
CA PRO A 161 8.87 14.53 3.74
C PRO A 161 8.91 13.00 3.76
N ILE A 162 7.84 12.36 4.24
CA ILE A 162 7.79 10.89 4.32
C ILE A 162 7.68 10.27 2.93
N PHE A 163 6.95 10.88 1.99
CA PHE A 163 6.91 10.41 0.60
C PHE A 163 8.26 10.56 -0.09
N THR A 164 8.96 11.67 0.14
CA THR A 164 10.32 11.92 -0.36
C THR A 164 11.30 10.86 0.15
N TYR A 165 11.23 10.52 1.44
CA TYR A 165 12.04 9.45 2.03
C TYR A 165 11.69 8.07 1.44
N LEU A 166 10.39 7.76 1.32
CA LEU A 166 9.94 6.49 0.78
C LEU A 166 10.41 6.30 -0.67
N LEU A 167 10.38 7.33 -1.52
CA LEU A 167 10.95 7.23 -2.87
C LEU A 167 12.43 6.82 -2.85
N GLY A 168 13.22 7.37 -1.93
CA GLY A 168 14.60 6.95 -1.71
C GLY A 168 14.71 5.44 -1.43
N ASP A 169 13.89 4.92 -0.51
CA ASP A 169 13.95 3.51 -0.14
C ASP A 169 13.39 2.57 -1.22
N LEU A 170 12.30 2.97 -1.90
CA LEU A 170 11.72 2.23 -3.00
C LEU A 170 12.70 2.09 -4.16
N TYR A 171 13.33 3.18 -4.60
CA TYR A 171 14.35 3.13 -5.66
C TYR A 171 15.56 2.29 -5.26
N ARG A 172 16.00 2.39 -3.99
CA ARG A 172 17.08 1.53 -3.47
C ARG A 172 16.73 0.06 -3.60
N ARG A 173 15.51 -0.35 -3.18
CA ARG A 173 15.02 -1.73 -3.28
C ARG A 173 14.83 -2.20 -4.72
N LEU A 174 14.55 -1.30 -5.65
CA LEU A 174 14.48 -1.58 -7.08
C LEU A 174 15.85 -1.77 -7.73
N GLY A 175 16.93 -1.34 -7.08
CA GLY A 175 18.31 -1.38 -7.59
C GLY A 175 18.77 -0.05 -8.22
N GLU A 176 17.96 1.00 -8.12
CA GLU A 176 18.20 2.33 -8.70
C GLU A 176 18.94 3.22 -7.71
N ALA A 177 20.21 2.88 -7.42
CA ALA A 177 20.98 3.48 -6.33
C ALA A 177 21.18 5.00 -6.45
N GLU A 178 21.35 5.53 -7.67
CA GLU A 178 21.55 6.97 -7.87
C GLU A 178 20.26 7.75 -7.63
N LYS A 179 19.12 7.25 -8.13
CA LYS A 179 17.79 7.82 -7.82
C LYS A 179 17.52 7.78 -6.32
N ALA A 180 17.87 6.68 -5.66
CA ALA A 180 17.70 6.55 -4.22
C ALA A 180 18.44 7.66 -3.46
N LYS A 181 19.72 7.89 -3.77
CA LYS A 181 20.54 8.96 -3.17
C LYS A 181 19.94 10.34 -3.43
N GLU A 182 19.52 10.59 -4.67
CA GLU A 182 18.88 11.85 -5.04
C GLU A 182 17.66 12.12 -4.16
N TRP A 183 16.76 11.15 -4.02
CA TRP A 183 15.55 11.30 -3.20
C TRP A 183 15.86 11.45 -1.71
N TYR A 184 16.75 10.64 -1.15
CA TYR A 184 17.16 10.82 0.26
C TYR A 184 17.77 12.19 0.54
N SER A 185 18.52 12.77 -0.41
CA SER A 185 19.16 14.07 -0.26
C SER A 185 18.15 15.23 -0.13
N LYS A 186 16.93 15.06 -0.68
CA LYS A 186 15.85 16.06 -0.66
C LYS A 186 15.06 16.09 0.66
N VAL A 187 15.16 15.05 1.50
CA VAL A 187 14.32 14.89 2.69
C VAL A 187 14.49 16.03 3.70
N GLU A 188 15.73 16.44 3.99
CA GLU A 188 16.00 17.54 4.94
C GLU A 188 15.41 18.87 4.48
N GLN A 189 15.44 19.13 3.17
CA GLN A 189 14.82 20.31 2.59
C GLN A 189 13.29 20.21 2.68
N ALA A 190 12.71 19.06 2.31
CA ALA A 190 11.27 18.82 2.43
C ALA A 190 10.76 19.03 3.86
N ILE A 191 11.51 18.60 4.88
CA ILE A 191 11.15 18.83 6.30
C ILE A 191 11.14 20.32 6.64
N LYS A 192 12.12 21.09 6.15
CA LYS A 192 12.20 22.54 6.40
C LYS A 192 11.05 23.30 5.73
N GLU A 193 10.64 22.86 4.54
CA GLU A 193 9.62 23.53 3.74
C GLU A 193 8.19 23.17 4.19
N HIS A 194 7.94 21.91 4.57
CA HIS A 194 6.59 21.39 4.81
C HIS A 194 6.35 20.87 6.23
N GLY A 195 7.35 20.93 7.12
CA GLY A 195 7.27 20.35 8.46
C GLY A 195 7.41 18.83 8.46
N GLY A 196 6.69 18.13 9.34
CA GLY A 196 6.72 16.67 9.45
C GLY A 196 7.70 16.12 10.51
N ASP A 197 7.81 14.80 10.59
CA ASP A 197 8.57 14.10 11.63
C ASP A 197 10.09 14.21 11.40
N PRO A 198 10.85 14.87 12.30
CA PRO A 198 12.30 15.05 12.14
C PRO A 198 13.08 13.73 12.05
N ARG A 199 12.54 12.62 12.59
CA ARG A 199 13.16 11.31 12.52
C ARG A 199 13.33 10.83 11.08
N ILE A 200 12.47 11.27 10.15
CA ILE A 200 12.57 10.90 8.74
C ILE A 200 13.87 11.44 8.11
N GLY A 201 14.33 12.63 8.51
CA GLY A 201 15.62 13.19 8.08
C GLY A 201 16.79 12.38 8.60
N GLU A 202 16.73 11.93 9.86
CA GLU A 202 17.74 11.03 10.43
C GLU A 202 17.83 9.70 9.67
N LEU A 203 16.69 9.09 9.35
CA LEU A 203 16.63 7.86 8.56
C LEU A 203 17.22 8.07 7.16
N ALA A 204 16.90 9.18 6.50
CA ALA A 204 17.46 9.52 5.18
C ALA A 204 18.98 9.63 5.21
N ARG A 205 19.54 10.36 6.19
CA ARG A 205 21.00 10.50 6.38
C ARG A 205 21.67 9.14 6.64
N ARG A 206 21.04 8.31 7.47
CA ARG A 206 21.52 6.94 7.72
C ARG A 206 21.56 6.13 6.43
N GLN A 207 20.49 6.15 5.64
CA GLN A 207 20.41 5.40 4.37
C GLN A 207 21.39 5.91 3.31
N LEU A 208 21.77 7.19 3.33
CA LEU A 208 22.83 7.73 2.47
C LEU A 208 24.22 7.23 2.85
N LYS A 209 24.49 7.08 4.16
CA LYS A 209 25.81 6.70 4.68
C LYS A 209 26.02 5.19 4.74
N GLU A 210 25.05 4.48 5.30
CA GLU A 210 25.07 3.04 5.60
C GLU A 210 23.71 2.42 5.25
N PRO A 211 23.43 2.19 3.94
CA PRO A 211 22.14 1.69 3.49
C PRO A 211 21.82 0.31 4.08
N SER A 212 20.62 0.14 4.61
CA SER A 212 20.13 -1.10 5.20
C SER A 212 18.66 -1.34 4.86
N ASP A 213 18.26 -2.62 4.83
CA ASP A 213 16.84 -3.01 4.70
C ASP A 213 16.06 -2.92 6.01
N PHE A 214 16.78 -2.80 7.13
CA PHE A 214 16.20 -2.75 8.47
C PHE A 214 16.68 -1.51 9.23
N LEU A 215 15.77 -0.92 9.98
CA LEU A 215 16.03 0.15 10.91
C LEU A 215 16.20 -0.46 12.31
N SER A 216 17.43 -0.43 12.81
CA SER A 216 17.78 -0.78 14.19
C SER A 216 17.65 0.43 15.10
#